data_AF-A0A3L7RX13-F1
#
_entry.id   AF-A0A3L7RX13-F1
#
_cell.length_a   1.000
_cell.length_b   1.000
_cell.length_c   1.000
_cell.angle_alpha   90.00
_cell.angle_beta   90.00
_cell.angle_gamma   90.00
#
_symmetry.space_group_name_H-M   'P 1'
#
loop_
_entity.id
_entity.type
_entity.pdbx_description
1 polymer ?
#
loop_
_entity_poly.entity_id
_entity_poly.type
_entity_poly.pdbx_seq_one_letter_code
_entity_poly.pdbx_strand_id
1 'polypeptide(L)'
;MKKPIKRPIKKPVKKTSPPSAAKALKPAASKSAAKPVAVKPAAAKSSAAKVPAARMSLSEVMAILERLGTEQTRKTWARHGAKGPMFGVLFGELFKLMKQIDVDHELARELWATGNVDARNLAMKIADPMAMTPDELDRWAIENPLRMCNLYIATLAAEGPHARNKLREWMSASNESLLASGWTLLGRLSDLDESFPEDQLLRGIESIEKSIHSAPNDVKSDMNRTLITIGGRSSAMRKAVLAAAKRIGEVTVDHGQTACKTPDVTQAVEKSWARSEAKFGSPAAHERSMKSMRRRC
;
A
#
# COMPACT_ATOMS: atom_id res chain seq x y z
N MET A 1 4.10 16.34 -65.60
CA MET A 1 3.32 15.21 -66.14
C MET A 1 2.35 14.71 -65.09
N LYS A 2 1.06 15.05 -65.23
CA LYS A 2 -0.05 14.61 -64.36
C LYS A 2 -0.60 13.29 -64.92
N LYS A 3 -0.68 12.23 -64.12
CA LYS A 3 -1.52 11.04 -64.39
C LYS A 3 -2.45 10.81 -63.19
N PRO A 4 -3.78 10.71 -63.39
CA PRO A 4 -4.75 10.68 -62.31
C PRO A 4 -5.18 9.27 -61.87
N ILE A 5 -5.44 9.17 -60.56
CA ILE A 5 -6.60 8.55 -59.87
C ILE A 5 -7.16 7.23 -60.44
N LYS A 6 -7.12 6.18 -59.60
CA LYS A 6 -8.26 5.26 -59.41
C LYS A 6 -8.43 4.92 -57.92
N ARG A 7 -9.42 5.58 -57.28
CA ARG A 7 -10.04 5.14 -56.02
C ARG A 7 -11.04 4.02 -56.35
N PRO A 8 -11.07 2.90 -55.62
CA PRO A 8 -12.22 2.01 -55.67
C PRO A 8 -13.34 2.51 -54.75
N ILE A 9 -14.54 2.40 -55.30
CA ILE A 9 -15.83 2.91 -54.87
C ILE A 9 -16.40 2.03 -53.74
N LYS A 10 -16.86 2.66 -52.66
CA LYS A 10 -17.74 2.06 -51.64
C LYS A 10 -19.08 1.67 -52.29
N LYS A 11 -19.54 0.44 -52.09
CA LYS A 11 -20.93 0.01 -52.33
C LYS A 11 -21.57 -0.50 -51.02
N PRO A 12 -22.91 -0.44 -50.90
CA PRO A 12 -23.58 -0.12 -49.65
C PRO A 12 -24.01 -1.34 -48.81
N VAL A 13 -24.30 -1.00 -47.56
CA VAL A 13 -24.91 -1.75 -46.46
C VAL A 13 -26.02 -2.72 -46.89
N LYS A 14 -25.95 -3.97 -46.42
CA LYS A 14 -27.12 -4.84 -46.22
C LYS A 14 -27.30 -5.08 -44.72
N LYS A 15 -28.31 -4.45 -44.14
CA LYS A 15 -28.91 -4.82 -42.85
C LYS A 15 -29.80 -6.03 -43.09
N THR A 16 -29.60 -7.09 -42.31
CA THR A 16 -30.57 -8.18 -42.18
C THR A 16 -30.64 -8.60 -40.71
N SER A 17 -31.77 -8.27 -40.08
CA SER A 17 -32.40 -8.94 -38.94
C SER A 17 -33.83 -9.26 -39.39
N PRO A 18 -34.67 -10.09 -38.73
CA PRO A 18 -34.49 -11.03 -37.60
C PRO A 18 -35.10 -12.43 -37.97
N PRO A 19 -35.54 -13.34 -37.06
CA PRO A 19 -36.73 -13.10 -36.24
C PRO A 19 -36.63 -13.55 -34.76
N SER A 20 -37.39 -12.82 -33.96
CA SER A 20 -37.92 -13.19 -32.66
C SER A 20 -38.77 -14.47 -32.75
N ALA A 21 -38.60 -15.37 -31.77
CA ALA A 21 -39.62 -16.36 -31.43
C ALA A 21 -39.69 -16.49 -29.91
N ALA A 22 -40.69 -15.82 -29.34
CA ALA A 22 -41.21 -16.10 -28.02
C ALA A 22 -41.87 -17.49 -28.01
N LYS A 23 -41.60 -18.30 -26.98
CA LYS A 23 -42.54 -19.32 -26.54
C LYS A 23 -42.46 -19.47 -25.02
N ALA A 24 -43.54 -19.05 -24.39
CA ALA A 24 -43.85 -19.29 -23.00
C ALA A 24 -44.05 -20.80 -22.75
N LEU A 25 -43.50 -21.31 -21.65
CA LEU A 25 -44.03 -22.50 -20.99
C LEU A 25 -44.27 -22.20 -19.52
N LYS A 26 -45.51 -22.48 -19.10
CA LYS A 26 -46.06 -22.36 -17.74
C LYS A 26 -45.44 -23.39 -16.79
N PRO A 27 -45.51 -23.15 -15.47
CA PRO A 27 -44.84 -23.98 -14.47
C PRO A 27 -45.65 -25.24 -14.14
N ALA A 28 -44.97 -26.38 -14.07
CA ALA A 28 -45.51 -27.60 -13.49
C ALA A 28 -45.20 -27.64 -11.99
N ALA A 29 -46.26 -27.66 -11.19
CA ALA A 29 -46.21 -27.90 -9.77
C ALA A 29 -45.89 -29.38 -9.48
N SER A 30 -44.97 -29.64 -8.54
CA SER A 30 -44.95 -30.92 -7.82
C SER A 30 -45.00 -30.65 -6.31
N LYS A 31 -46.13 -31.00 -5.71
CA LYS A 31 -46.32 -31.12 -4.27
C LYS A 31 -45.57 -32.37 -3.79
N SER A 32 -44.74 -32.23 -2.76
CA SER A 32 -44.51 -33.34 -1.83
C SER A 32 -44.41 -32.77 -0.42
N ALA A 33 -45.33 -33.23 0.43
CA ALA A 33 -45.51 -32.81 1.80
C ALA A 33 -44.57 -33.60 2.71
N ALA A 34 -43.86 -32.91 3.61
CA ALA A 34 -43.23 -33.50 4.77
C ALA A 34 -43.49 -32.63 6.01
N LYS A 35 -43.88 -33.30 7.10
CA LYS A 35 -44.46 -32.79 8.35
C LYS A 35 -43.50 -31.89 9.16
N PRO A 36 -44.01 -30.98 10.02
CA PRO A 36 -43.17 -30.15 10.87
C PRO A 36 -42.72 -30.94 12.11
N VAL A 37 -41.41 -30.95 12.37
CA VAL A 37 -40.84 -31.41 13.65
C VAL A 37 -40.68 -30.18 14.54
N ALA A 38 -41.38 -30.19 15.67
CA ALA A 38 -41.29 -29.18 16.71
C ALA A 38 -39.90 -29.20 17.37
N VAL A 39 -39.24 -28.04 17.42
CA VAL A 39 -38.04 -27.82 18.23
C VAL A 39 -38.39 -26.88 19.37
N LYS A 40 -38.26 -27.39 20.60
CA LYS A 40 -38.47 -26.70 21.87
C LYS A 40 -37.35 -25.65 22.07
N PRO A 41 -37.60 -24.44 22.60
CA PRO A 41 -36.55 -23.44 22.74
C PRO A 41 -35.63 -23.78 23.90
N ALA A 42 -34.35 -23.97 23.61
CA ALA A 42 -33.30 -23.98 24.61
C ALA A 42 -33.02 -22.54 25.07
N ALA A 43 -33.13 -22.30 26.38
CA ALA A 43 -32.84 -21.02 26.99
C ALA A 43 -31.38 -20.62 26.74
N ALA A 44 -31.18 -19.57 25.94
CA ALA A 44 -29.88 -18.94 25.73
C ALA A 44 -29.51 -18.13 26.99
N LYS A 45 -28.41 -18.51 27.64
CA LYS A 45 -27.78 -17.69 28.66
C LYS A 45 -27.23 -16.42 27.98
N SER A 46 -27.80 -15.28 28.35
CA SER A 46 -27.31 -13.95 27.95
C SER A 46 -25.90 -13.74 28.47
N SER A 47 -24.87 -13.83 27.61
CA SER A 47 -23.57 -13.25 27.94
C SER A 47 -23.71 -11.74 27.85
N ALA A 48 -23.59 -11.04 28.98
CA ALA A 48 -23.57 -9.59 29.02
C ALA A 48 -22.50 -9.06 28.05
N ALA A 49 -22.92 -8.27 27.07
CA ALA A 49 -22.03 -7.58 26.16
C ALA A 49 -21.14 -6.63 26.98
N LYS A 50 -19.82 -6.78 26.83
CA LYS A 50 -18.83 -5.86 27.40
C LYS A 50 -19.09 -4.47 26.81
N VAL A 51 -19.38 -3.48 27.67
CA VAL A 51 -19.58 -2.08 27.26
C VAL A 51 -18.35 -1.64 26.46
N PRO A 52 -18.51 -1.07 25.24
CA PRO A 52 -17.39 -0.57 24.47
C PRO A 52 -16.63 0.48 25.31
N ALA A 53 -15.31 0.35 25.39
CA ALA A 53 -14.47 1.39 25.97
C ALA A 53 -14.72 2.70 25.20
N ALA A 54 -14.79 3.83 25.90
CA ALA A 54 -14.96 5.12 25.27
C ALA A 54 -13.82 5.38 24.27
N ARG A 55 -14.18 5.82 23.06
CA ARG A 55 -13.24 6.25 22.02
C ARG A 55 -12.34 7.36 22.57
N MET A 56 -11.02 7.24 22.37
CA MET A 56 -10.08 8.30 22.76
C MET A 56 -10.29 9.54 21.88
N SER A 57 -10.30 10.72 22.51
CA SER A 57 -10.39 12.01 21.82
C SER A 57 -9.03 12.50 21.33
N LEU A 58 -9.03 13.43 20.37
CA LEU A 58 -7.81 14.09 19.89
C LEU A 58 -7.00 14.72 21.03
N SER A 59 -7.64 15.42 21.96
CA SER A 59 -6.97 16.09 23.08
C SER A 59 -6.28 15.08 24.01
N GLU A 60 -6.94 13.97 24.33
CA GLU A 60 -6.36 12.90 25.14
C GLU A 60 -5.14 12.28 24.46
N VAL A 61 -5.25 11.98 23.16
CA VAL A 61 -4.14 11.39 22.39
C VAL A 61 -2.96 12.35 22.30
N MET A 62 -3.21 13.63 22.02
CA MET A 62 -2.16 14.65 21.95
C MET A 62 -1.44 14.83 23.30
N ALA A 63 -2.17 14.84 24.41
CA ALA A 63 -1.58 14.92 25.75
C ALA A 63 -0.72 13.68 26.09
N ILE A 64 -1.15 12.49 25.65
CA ILE A 64 -0.35 11.26 25.80
C ILE A 64 0.92 11.33 24.96
N LEU A 65 0.83 11.76 23.70
CA LEU A 65 2.00 11.90 22.82
C LEU A 65 3.01 12.90 23.39
N GLU A 66 2.54 14.03 23.91
CA GLU A 66 3.40 15.03 24.56
C GLU A 66 4.15 14.46 25.75
N ARG A 67 3.46 13.75 26.64
CA ARG A 67 4.06 13.11 27.82
C ARG A 67 5.08 12.02 27.48
N LEU A 68 4.91 11.34 26.35
CA LEU A 68 5.83 10.30 25.86
C LEU A 68 7.04 10.87 25.10
N GLY A 69 6.98 12.15 24.72
CA GLY A 69 8.00 12.81 23.93
C GLY A 69 9.31 13.03 24.69
N THR A 70 10.45 12.90 24.01
CA THR A 70 11.76 13.22 24.59
C THR A 70 12.63 14.03 23.63
N GLU A 71 13.49 14.91 24.19
CA GLU A 71 14.43 15.72 23.40
C GLU A 71 15.40 14.87 22.57
N GLN A 72 15.86 13.74 23.12
CA GLN A 72 16.76 12.84 22.41
C GLN A 72 16.10 12.23 21.17
N THR A 73 14.84 11.82 21.29
CA THR A 73 14.07 11.29 20.17
C THR A 73 13.76 12.39 19.14
N ARG A 74 13.44 13.63 19.57
CA ARG A 74 13.28 14.78 18.66
C ARG A 74 14.53 15.02 17.82
N LYS A 75 15.71 15.08 18.45
CA LYS A 75 17.00 15.21 17.75
C LYS A 75 17.23 14.09 16.75
N THR A 76 16.84 12.87 17.11
CA THR A 76 16.96 11.70 16.23
C THR A 76 16.07 11.86 15.00
N TRP A 77 14.78 12.16 15.18
CA TRP A 77 13.85 12.41 14.07
C TRP A 77 14.29 13.57 13.18
N ALA A 78 14.80 14.67 13.77
CA ALA A 78 15.34 15.79 13.02
C ALA A 78 16.53 15.39 12.12
N ARG A 79 17.45 14.53 12.61
CA ARG A 79 18.55 13.98 11.78
C ARG A 79 18.04 13.09 10.64
N HIS A 80 16.89 12.45 10.83
CA HIS A 80 16.18 11.69 9.79
C HIS A 80 15.28 12.56 8.88
N GLY A 81 15.42 13.89 8.96
CA GLY A 81 14.74 14.83 8.07
C GLY A 81 13.33 15.22 8.51
N ALA A 82 12.91 14.88 9.74
CA ALA A 82 11.63 15.32 10.27
C ALA A 82 11.54 16.85 10.31
N LYS A 83 10.45 17.39 9.76
CA LYS A 83 10.13 18.82 9.80
C LYS A 83 8.78 19.05 10.46
N GLY A 84 8.65 20.16 11.16
CA GLY A 84 7.41 20.57 11.84
C GLY A 84 7.42 20.30 13.35
N PRO A 85 6.31 20.60 14.04
CA PRO A 85 6.19 20.37 15.47
C PRO A 85 6.27 18.87 15.77
N MET A 86 7.01 18.51 16.81
CA MET A 86 7.14 17.11 17.24
C MET A 86 7.41 17.06 18.75
N PHE A 87 6.85 16.07 19.41
CA PHE A 87 7.15 15.76 20.80
C PHE A 87 8.38 14.85 20.92
N GLY A 88 8.63 14.01 19.91
CA GLY A 88 9.72 13.05 19.88
C GLY A 88 9.34 11.74 20.55
N VAL A 89 8.33 11.07 20.01
CA VAL A 89 7.81 9.81 20.55
C VAL A 89 8.49 8.63 19.86
N LEU A 90 8.86 7.61 20.63
CA LEU A 90 9.41 6.37 20.08
C LEU A 90 8.31 5.59 19.35
N PHE A 91 8.64 4.95 18.22
CA PHE A 91 7.67 4.13 17.47
C PHE A 91 7.07 2.99 18.31
N GLY A 92 7.82 2.44 19.26
CA GLY A 92 7.30 1.44 20.20
C GLY A 92 6.14 1.94 21.06
N GLU A 93 6.15 3.23 21.45
CA GLU A 93 5.05 3.85 22.20
C GLU A 93 3.86 4.16 21.28
N LEU A 94 4.12 4.66 20.06
CA LEU A 94 3.07 4.84 19.05
C LEU A 94 2.37 3.53 18.72
N PHE A 95 3.10 2.43 18.67
CA PHE A 95 2.55 1.09 18.45
C PHE A 95 1.65 0.63 19.60
N LYS A 96 2.03 0.88 20.85
CA LYS A 96 1.18 0.59 22.02
C LYS A 96 -0.12 1.40 21.96
N LEU A 97 -0.03 2.68 21.60
CA LEU A 97 -1.19 3.56 21.51
C LEU A 97 -2.12 3.16 20.35
N MET A 98 -1.56 2.82 19.19
CA MET A 98 -2.33 2.26 18.07
C MET A 98 -3.09 0.98 18.46
N LYS A 99 -2.50 0.10 19.28
CA LYS A 99 -3.21 -1.09 19.77
C LYS A 99 -4.39 -0.77 20.67
N GLN A 100 -4.34 0.34 21.41
CA GLN A 100 -5.43 0.78 22.29
C GLN A 100 -6.56 1.43 21.48
N ILE A 101 -6.20 2.24 20.48
CA ILE A 101 -7.16 2.97 19.63
C ILE A 101 -7.82 2.03 18.59
N ASP A 102 -7.07 1.06 18.06
CA ASP A 102 -7.44 0.28 16.88
C ASP A 102 -7.60 1.16 15.62
N VAL A 103 -8.45 0.77 14.67
CA VAL A 103 -8.74 1.58 13.47
C VAL A 103 -9.75 2.66 13.82
N ASP A 104 -9.38 3.91 13.59
CA ASP A 104 -10.23 5.08 13.79
C ASP A 104 -9.86 6.17 12.78
N HIS A 105 -10.58 6.19 11.66
CA HIS A 105 -10.27 7.06 10.53
C HIS A 105 -10.48 8.54 10.82
N GLU A 106 -11.54 8.87 11.56
CA GLU A 106 -11.83 10.26 11.92
C GLU A 106 -10.76 10.80 12.86
N LEU A 107 -10.31 10.01 13.85
CA LEU A 107 -9.20 10.40 14.71
C LEU A 107 -7.90 10.51 13.91
N ALA A 108 -7.68 9.62 12.93
CA ALA A 108 -6.51 9.70 12.05
C ALA A 108 -6.48 11.03 11.28
N ARG A 109 -7.62 11.48 10.75
CA ARG A 109 -7.75 12.78 10.05
C ARG A 109 -7.46 13.94 10.98
N GLU A 110 -8.04 13.92 12.17
CA GLU A 110 -7.80 14.94 13.22
C GLU A 110 -6.32 15.01 13.60
N LEU A 111 -5.68 13.87 13.88
CA LEU A 111 -4.25 13.76 14.19
C LEU A 111 -3.39 14.27 13.03
N TRP A 112 -3.74 13.93 11.78
CA TRP A 112 -3.01 14.38 10.61
C TRP A 112 -3.03 15.90 10.46
N ALA A 113 -4.19 16.51 10.70
CA ALA A 113 -4.41 17.94 10.60
C ALA A 113 -3.59 18.76 11.62
N THR A 114 -3.16 18.15 12.74
CA THR A 114 -2.31 18.84 13.73
C THR A 114 -0.95 19.28 13.19
N GLY A 115 -0.47 18.67 12.10
CA GLY A 115 0.88 18.90 11.58
C GLY A 115 1.99 18.29 12.44
N ASN A 116 1.67 17.70 13.60
CA ASN A 116 2.65 17.12 14.49
C ASN A 116 3.20 15.80 13.93
N VAL A 117 4.53 15.64 13.92
CA VAL A 117 5.20 14.47 13.32
C VAL A 117 4.79 13.17 13.98
N ASP A 118 4.69 13.14 15.31
CA ASP A 118 4.33 11.93 16.07
C ASP A 118 2.84 11.60 15.88
N ALA A 119 1.98 12.62 15.84
CA ALA A 119 0.55 12.47 15.60
C ALA A 119 0.26 11.96 14.18
N ARG A 120 0.94 12.50 13.16
CA ARG A 120 0.85 12.03 11.77
C ARG A 120 1.35 10.59 11.62
N ASN A 121 2.39 10.21 12.35
CA ASN A 121 2.86 8.83 12.38
C ASN A 121 1.79 7.89 12.93
N LEU A 122 1.18 8.24 14.06
CA LEU A 122 0.08 7.47 14.64
C LEU A 122 -1.13 7.41 13.69
N ALA A 123 -1.50 8.53 13.06
CA ALA A 123 -2.59 8.60 12.09
C ALA A 123 -2.44 7.56 10.97
N MET A 124 -1.25 7.41 10.40
CA MET A 124 -0.98 6.39 9.36
C MET A 124 -1.20 4.96 9.83
N LYS A 125 -1.10 4.69 11.14
CA LYS A 125 -1.27 3.35 11.73
C LYS A 125 -2.73 3.04 12.08
N ILE A 126 -3.54 4.05 12.37
CA ILE A 126 -4.95 3.91 12.77
C ILE A 126 -5.95 4.27 11.67
N ALA A 127 -5.51 4.88 10.56
CA ALA A 127 -6.37 5.19 9.42
C ALA A 127 -6.93 3.92 8.75
N ASP A 128 -8.18 4.03 8.30
CA ASP A 128 -8.87 3.01 7.52
C ASP A 128 -8.53 3.18 6.03
N PRO A 129 -7.81 2.23 5.40
CA PRO A 129 -7.46 2.34 3.99
C PRO A 129 -8.69 2.34 3.06
N MET A 130 -9.82 1.77 3.49
CA MET A 130 -11.05 1.74 2.71
C MET A 130 -11.80 3.08 2.70
N ALA A 131 -11.53 3.93 3.69
CA ALA A 131 -12.14 5.26 3.83
C ALA A 131 -11.24 6.40 3.32
N MET A 132 -9.99 6.11 2.94
CA MET A 132 -9.08 7.08 2.33
C MET A 132 -9.58 7.50 0.95
N THR A 133 -9.74 8.80 0.75
CA THR A 133 -10.01 9.37 -0.58
C THR A 133 -8.73 9.51 -1.41
N PRO A 134 -8.80 9.62 -2.76
CA PRO A 134 -7.63 9.86 -3.60
C PRO A 134 -6.87 11.14 -3.22
N ASP A 135 -7.60 12.22 -2.91
CA ASP A 135 -7.01 13.51 -2.54
C ASP A 135 -6.32 13.45 -1.18
N GLU A 136 -6.85 12.66 -0.24
CA GLU A 136 -6.20 12.42 1.04
C GLU A 136 -4.89 11.66 0.89
N LEU A 137 -4.84 10.65 0.02
CA LEU A 137 -3.62 9.91 -0.27
C LEU A 137 -2.55 10.83 -0.86
N ASP A 138 -2.92 11.68 -1.84
CA ASP A 138 -2.00 12.63 -2.46
C ASP A 138 -1.48 13.65 -1.44
N ARG A 139 -2.39 14.23 -0.65
CA ARG A 139 -2.04 15.17 0.41
C ARG A 139 -1.12 14.53 1.44
N TRP A 140 -1.43 13.32 1.89
CA TRP A 140 -0.63 12.64 2.90
C TRP A 140 0.77 12.30 2.38
N ALA A 141 0.89 11.85 1.14
CA ALA A 141 2.16 11.59 0.48
C ALA A 141 3.06 12.83 0.40
N ILE A 142 2.48 13.99 0.07
CA ILE A 142 3.20 15.27 0.00
C ILE A 142 3.60 15.76 1.40
N GLU A 143 2.66 15.74 2.33
CA GLU A 143 2.81 16.31 3.68
C GLU A 143 3.57 15.40 4.66
N ASN A 144 3.94 14.18 4.25
CA ASN A 144 4.62 13.21 5.11
C ASN A 144 5.88 13.83 5.74
N PRO A 145 5.89 14.06 7.06
CA PRO A 145 6.97 14.78 7.70
C PRO A 145 8.23 13.94 7.85
N LEU A 146 8.14 12.61 7.76
CA LEU A 146 9.25 11.70 7.96
C LEU A 146 9.34 10.70 6.80
N ARG A 147 10.33 10.87 5.93
CA ARG A 147 10.46 10.10 4.69
C ARG A 147 10.55 8.59 4.90
N MET A 148 11.21 8.13 5.96
CA MET A 148 11.26 6.69 6.28
C MET A 148 9.87 6.08 6.57
N CYS A 149 8.84 6.89 6.82
CA CYS A 149 7.46 6.46 7.00
C CYS A 149 6.63 6.47 5.71
N ASN A 150 7.21 6.81 4.55
CA ASN A 150 6.54 6.77 3.25
C ASN A 150 5.90 5.40 2.96
N LEU A 151 6.54 4.33 3.44
CA LEU A 151 6.03 2.96 3.37
C LEU A 151 4.61 2.83 3.97
N TYR A 152 4.26 3.58 5.01
CA TYR A 152 2.91 3.52 5.59
C TYR A 152 1.86 4.14 4.66
N ILE A 153 2.17 5.23 3.96
CA ILE A 153 1.24 5.89 3.02
C ILE A 153 1.04 5.01 1.78
N ALA A 154 2.12 4.48 1.23
CA ALA A 154 2.04 3.53 0.13
C ALA A 154 1.24 2.27 0.53
N THR A 155 1.37 1.80 1.78
CA THR A 155 0.57 0.68 2.28
C THR A 155 -0.91 1.04 2.45
N LEU A 156 -1.24 2.25 2.94
CA LEU A 156 -2.63 2.73 2.97
C LEU A 156 -3.25 2.73 1.57
N ALA A 157 -2.52 3.24 0.58
CA ALA A 157 -2.97 3.23 -0.81
C ALA A 157 -3.16 1.81 -1.34
N ALA A 158 -2.20 0.90 -1.07
CA ALA A 158 -2.22 -0.49 -1.54
C ALA A 158 -3.34 -1.33 -0.92
N GLU A 159 -3.70 -1.06 0.33
CA GLU A 159 -4.78 -1.74 1.05
C GLU A 159 -6.17 -1.16 0.74
N GLY A 160 -6.23 -0.01 0.06
CA GLY A 160 -7.46 0.69 -0.28
C GLY A 160 -7.88 0.52 -1.75
N PRO A 161 -9.05 1.08 -2.14
CA PRO A 161 -9.62 0.89 -3.47
C PRO A 161 -8.91 1.70 -4.59
N HIS A 162 -7.99 2.59 -4.24
CA HIS A 162 -7.40 3.56 -5.17
C HIS A 162 -5.99 3.19 -5.67
N ALA A 163 -5.43 2.06 -5.20
CA ALA A 163 -4.03 1.69 -5.40
C ALA A 163 -3.53 1.80 -6.85
N ARG A 164 -4.23 1.17 -7.80
CA ARG A 164 -3.78 1.11 -9.21
C ARG A 164 -3.87 2.46 -9.92
N ASN A 165 -4.85 3.30 -9.55
CA ASN A 165 -4.98 4.63 -10.13
C ASN A 165 -3.89 5.55 -9.57
N LYS A 166 -3.72 5.55 -8.24
CA LYS A 166 -2.65 6.31 -7.57
C LYS A 166 -1.26 5.89 -8.03
N LEU A 167 -1.01 4.60 -8.26
CA LEU A 167 0.26 4.16 -8.85
C LEU A 167 0.55 4.87 -10.17
N ARG A 168 -0.41 4.89 -11.11
CA ARG A 168 -0.20 5.55 -12.41
C ARG A 168 0.05 7.04 -12.26
N GLU A 169 -0.75 7.71 -11.43
CA GLU A 169 -0.66 9.15 -11.21
C GLU A 169 0.66 9.53 -10.54
N TRP A 170 1.02 8.87 -9.45
CA TRP A 170 2.25 9.12 -8.69
C TRP A 170 3.51 8.83 -9.50
N MET A 171 3.52 7.75 -10.29
CA MET A 171 4.64 7.42 -11.18
C MET A 171 4.82 8.42 -12.34
N SER A 172 3.82 9.27 -12.59
CA SER A 172 3.87 10.33 -13.61
C SER A 172 4.05 11.73 -13.01
N ALA A 173 4.11 11.85 -11.69
CA ALA A 173 4.15 13.14 -11.01
C ALA A 173 5.53 13.80 -11.13
N SER A 174 5.54 15.11 -11.34
CA SER A 174 6.75 15.94 -11.23
C SER A 174 7.14 16.23 -9.78
N ASN A 175 6.21 16.09 -8.84
CA ASN A 175 6.48 16.24 -7.41
C ASN A 175 7.27 15.02 -6.91
N GLU A 176 8.48 15.24 -6.41
CA GLU A 176 9.37 14.17 -5.95
C GLU A 176 8.76 13.31 -4.83
N SER A 177 7.95 13.88 -3.94
CA SER A 177 7.31 13.13 -2.86
C SER A 177 6.30 12.13 -3.41
N LEU A 178 5.47 12.56 -4.36
CA LEU A 178 4.53 11.67 -5.03
C LEU A 178 5.27 10.61 -5.84
N LEU A 179 6.30 10.98 -6.60
CA LEU A 179 7.10 10.03 -7.37
C LEU A 179 7.74 8.96 -6.47
N ALA A 180 8.32 9.38 -5.34
CA ALA A 180 8.88 8.49 -4.33
C ALA A 180 7.81 7.54 -3.77
N SER A 181 6.64 8.06 -3.36
CA SER A 181 5.48 7.25 -2.93
C SER A 181 4.99 6.30 -4.02
N GLY A 182 5.06 6.69 -5.30
CA GLY A 182 4.74 5.86 -6.46
C GLY A 182 5.61 4.61 -6.55
N TRP A 183 6.94 4.76 -6.39
CA TRP A 183 7.86 3.63 -6.33
C TRP A 183 7.54 2.72 -5.15
N THR A 184 7.40 3.28 -3.95
CA THR A 184 7.05 2.49 -2.77
C THR A 184 5.72 1.75 -2.95
N LEU A 185 4.72 2.38 -3.58
CA LEU A 185 3.42 1.76 -3.90
C LEU A 185 3.56 0.63 -4.92
N LEU A 186 4.41 0.77 -5.95
CA LEU A 186 4.72 -0.34 -6.86
C LEU A 186 5.28 -1.54 -6.09
N GLY A 187 6.20 -1.30 -5.15
CA GLY A 187 6.72 -2.33 -4.26
C GLY A 187 5.60 -3.00 -3.46
N ARG A 188 4.71 -2.22 -2.84
CA ARG A 188 3.58 -2.76 -2.05
C ARG A 188 2.55 -3.52 -2.89
N LEU A 189 2.31 -3.09 -4.13
CA LEU A 189 1.46 -3.84 -5.04
C LEU A 189 2.11 -5.16 -5.46
N SER A 190 3.44 -5.19 -5.58
CA SER A 190 4.15 -6.43 -5.89
C SER A 190 4.00 -7.49 -4.78
N ASP A 191 4.02 -7.11 -3.50
CA ASP A 191 3.94 -8.07 -2.40
C ASP A 191 2.51 -8.32 -1.88
N LEU A 192 1.61 -7.33 -1.92
CA LEU A 192 0.24 -7.46 -1.41
C LEU A 192 -0.79 -7.90 -2.46
N ASP A 193 -0.70 -7.44 -3.71
CA ASP A 193 -1.70 -7.73 -4.76
C ASP A 193 -1.24 -8.91 -5.63
N GLU A 194 -1.83 -10.09 -5.39
CA GLU A 194 -1.52 -11.27 -6.19
C GLU A 194 -1.92 -11.16 -7.66
N SER A 195 -2.87 -10.29 -7.97
CA SER A 195 -3.35 -10.04 -9.33
C SER A 195 -2.58 -8.93 -10.04
N PHE A 196 -1.56 -8.32 -9.40
CA PHE A 196 -0.77 -7.27 -10.04
C PHE A 196 0.05 -7.86 -11.20
N PRO A 197 -0.03 -7.30 -12.43
CA PRO A 197 0.60 -7.93 -13.59
C PRO A 197 2.14 -7.95 -13.52
N GLU A 198 2.74 -9.11 -13.75
CA GLU A 198 4.21 -9.26 -13.71
C GLU A 198 4.92 -8.43 -14.78
N ASP A 199 4.29 -8.19 -15.93
CA ASP A 199 4.86 -7.33 -16.99
C ASP A 199 5.02 -5.87 -16.53
N GLN A 200 4.16 -5.39 -15.62
CA GLN A 200 4.32 -4.08 -15.00
C GLN A 200 5.50 -4.07 -14.01
N LEU A 201 5.71 -5.15 -13.26
CA LEU A 201 6.86 -5.27 -12.37
C LEU A 201 8.17 -5.30 -13.15
N LEU A 202 8.22 -6.04 -14.26
CA LEU A 202 9.38 -6.07 -15.16
C LEU A 202 9.70 -4.67 -15.73
N ARG A 203 8.68 -3.93 -16.20
CA ARG A 203 8.87 -2.53 -16.62
C ARG A 203 9.38 -1.63 -15.49
N GLY A 204 8.92 -1.87 -14.26
CA GLY A 204 9.43 -1.21 -13.06
C GLY A 204 10.92 -1.46 -12.85
N ILE A 205 11.35 -2.74 -12.92
CA ILE A 205 12.76 -3.14 -12.81
C ILE A 205 13.61 -2.46 -13.90
N GLU A 206 13.17 -2.51 -15.16
CA GLU A 206 13.89 -1.88 -16.28
C GLU A 206 14.03 -0.36 -16.11
N SER A 207 12.98 0.29 -15.60
CA SER A 207 12.99 1.73 -15.35
C SER A 207 13.97 2.08 -14.23
N ILE A 208 13.99 1.26 -13.16
CA ILE A 208 14.97 1.42 -12.07
C ILE A 208 16.39 1.26 -12.59
N GLU A 209 16.66 0.21 -13.35
CA GLU A 209 17.98 -0.06 -13.91
C GLU A 209 18.53 1.11 -14.75
N LYS A 210 17.67 1.76 -15.53
CA LYS A 210 18.05 2.87 -16.42
C LYS A 210 18.28 4.20 -15.70
N SER A 211 17.68 4.41 -14.53
CA SER A 211 17.54 5.76 -13.96
C SER A 211 17.90 5.90 -12.49
N ILE A 212 18.11 4.82 -11.74
CA ILE A 212 18.33 4.89 -10.28
C ILE A 212 19.52 5.79 -9.90
N HIS A 213 20.61 5.78 -10.67
CA HIS A 213 21.81 6.56 -10.34
C HIS A 213 21.63 8.07 -10.51
N SER A 214 20.79 8.48 -11.46
CA SER A 214 20.46 9.88 -11.73
C SER A 214 19.22 10.38 -10.99
N ALA A 215 18.50 9.49 -10.31
CA ALA A 215 17.31 9.86 -9.55
C ALA A 215 17.66 10.76 -8.34
N PRO A 216 16.74 11.68 -7.93
CA PRO A 216 16.85 12.41 -6.67
C PRO A 216 17.08 11.46 -5.48
N ASN A 217 17.78 11.93 -4.44
CA ASN A 217 18.25 11.07 -3.35
C ASN A 217 17.13 10.22 -2.70
N ASP A 218 15.99 10.83 -2.39
CA ASP A 218 14.85 10.14 -1.77
C ASP A 218 14.22 9.13 -2.73
N VAL A 219 14.02 9.53 -3.99
CA VAL A 219 13.47 8.67 -5.05
C VAL A 219 14.38 7.46 -5.28
N LYS A 220 15.71 7.67 -5.30
CA LYS A 220 16.73 6.62 -5.42
C LYS A 220 16.63 5.60 -4.27
N SER A 221 16.43 6.07 -3.05
CA SER A 221 16.23 5.22 -1.87
C SER A 221 14.98 4.35 -2.01
N ASP A 222 13.87 4.94 -2.44
CA ASP A 222 12.60 4.23 -2.64
C ASP A 222 12.66 3.27 -3.85
N MET A 223 13.35 3.62 -4.93
CA MET A 223 13.64 2.71 -6.05
C MET A 223 14.43 1.49 -5.59
N ASN A 224 15.50 1.68 -4.80
CA ASN A 224 16.31 0.59 -4.26
C ASN A 224 15.46 -0.37 -3.39
N ARG A 225 14.63 0.19 -2.50
CA ARG A 225 13.71 -0.57 -1.66
C ARG A 225 12.65 -1.31 -2.48
N THR A 226 12.10 -0.65 -3.50
CA THR A 226 11.11 -1.24 -4.41
C THR A 226 11.69 -2.44 -5.15
N LEU A 227 12.93 -2.32 -5.62
CA LEU A 227 13.62 -3.42 -6.30
C LEU A 227 13.78 -4.65 -5.39
N ILE A 228 14.13 -4.44 -4.12
CA ILE A 228 14.19 -5.51 -3.11
C ILE A 228 12.82 -6.17 -2.92
N THR A 229 11.76 -5.37 -2.76
CA THR A 229 10.41 -5.91 -2.55
C THR A 229 9.92 -6.72 -3.75
N ILE A 230 10.13 -6.23 -4.97
CA ILE A 230 9.80 -6.96 -6.21
C ILE A 230 10.57 -8.29 -6.25
N GLY A 231 11.84 -8.31 -5.82
CA GLY A 231 12.64 -9.53 -5.76
C GLY A 231 12.07 -10.60 -4.83
N GLY A 232 11.21 -10.22 -3.88
CA GLY A 232 10.50 -11.13 -2.98
C GLY A 232 9.18 -11.71 -3.53
N ARG A 233 8.73 -11.25 -4.72
CA ARG A 233 7.42 -11.60 -5.28
C ARG A 233 7.30 -13.07 -5.69
N SER A 234 8.17 -13.52 -6.58
CA SER A 234 8.17 -14.86 -7.17
C SER A 234 9.59 -15.25 -7.55
N SER A 235 9.87 -16.54 -7.78
CA SER A 235 11.20 -16.99 -8.21
C SER A 235 11.63 -16.34 -9.53
N ALA A 236 10.66 -16.06 -10.42
CA ALA A 236 10.89 -15.32 -11.65
C ALA A 236 11.33 -13.87 -11.37
N MET A 237 10.63 -13.15 -10.49
CA MET A 237 11.01 -11.78 -10.11
C MET A 237 12.32 -11.73 -9.33
N ARG A 238 12.61 -12.72 -8.47
CA ARG A 238 13.93 -12.87 -7.82
C ARG A 238 15.04 -12.91 -8.86
N LYS A 239 14.93 -13.78 -9.88
CA LYS A 239 15.92 -13.89 -10.95
C LYS A 239 16.08 -12.58 -11.73
N ALA A 240 14.97 -11.92 -12.08
CA ALA A 240 15.00 -10.65 -12.81
C ALA A 240 15.69 -9.54 -12.00
N VAL A 241 15.34 -9.41 -10.73
CA VAL A 241 15.92 -8.42 -9.82
C VAL A 241 17.41 -8.64 -9.57
N LEU A 242 17.84 -9.89 -9.34
CA LEU A 242 19.27 -10.18 -9.14
C LEU A 242 20.10 -9.86 -10.39
N ALA A 243 19.57 -10.14 -11.57
CA ALA A 243 20.21 -9.78 -12.83
C ALA A 243 20.30 -8.25 -13.01
N ALA A 244 19.25 -7.52 -12.67
CA ALA A 244 19.24 -6.05 -12.70
C ALA A 244 20.19 -5.45 -11.66
N ALA A 245 20.20 -5.96 -10.43
CA ALA A 245 21.09 -5.51 -9.36
C ALA A 245 22.58 -5.62 -9.77
N LYS A 246 22.95 -6.71 -10.46
CA LYS A 246 24.31 -6.86 -11.02
C LYS A 246 24.67 -5.76 -12.03
N ARG A 247 23.71 -5.34 -12.87
CA ARG A 247 23.92 -4.29 -13.88
C ARG A 247 23.90 -2.89 -13.26
N ILE A 248 23.06 -2.67 -12.25
CA ILE A 248 22.98 -1.42 -11.50
C ILE A 248 24.28 -1.18 -10.72
N GLY A 249 24.80 -2.19 -10.04
CA GLY A 249 25.95 -2.02 -9.15
C GLY A 249 25.59 -1.34 -7.82
N GLU A 250 26.57 -0.71 -7.19
CA GLU A 250 26.39 -0.06 -5.88
C GLU A 250 25.49 1.17 -5.98
N VAL A 251 24.48 1.25 -5.10
CA VAL A 251 23.58 2.40 -4.99
C VAL A 251 23.91 3.19 -3.73
N THR A 252 24.41 4.41 -3.90
CA THR A 252 24.68 5.33 -2.79
C THR A 252 23.49 6.27 -2.56
N VAL A 253 23.00 6.32 -1.33
CA VAL A 253 21.98 7.27 -0.87
C VAL A 253 22.59 8.04 0.29
N ASP A 254 22.44 9.36 0.28
CA ASP A 254 22.75 10.21 1.42
C ASP A 254 21.67 10.03 2.49
N HIS A 255 22.06 9.47 3.63
CA HIS A 255 21.17 9.27 4.78
C HIS A 255 21.30 10.40 5.82
N GLY A 256 21.96 11.50 5.47
CA GLY A 256 22.24 12.61 6.37
C GLY A 256 23.15 12.21 7.54
N GLN A 257 22.99 12.88 8.67
CA GLN A 257 23.78 12.63 9.89
C GLN A 257 23.27 11.40 10.66
N THR A 258 23.20 10.26 10.00
CA THR A 258 22.69 9.01 10.57
C THR A 258 23.67 7.87 10.28
N ALA A 259 23.55 6.78 11.04
CA ALA A 259 24.31 5.55 10.78
C ALA A 259 23.61 4.63 9.76
N CYS A 260 22.57 5.12 9.06
CA CYS A 260 21.82 4.33 8.11
C CYS A 260 22.66 4.00 6.87
N LYS A 261 22.47 2.79 6.35
CA LYS A 261 23.15 2.29 5.16
C LYS A 261 22.12 1.95 4.10
N THR A 262 22.46 2.22 2.84
CA THR A 262 21.67 1.71 1.72
C THR A 262 21.79 0.19 1.69
N PRO A 263 20.68 -0.56 1.71
CA PRO A 263 20.74 -2.01 1.62
C PRO A 263 21.25 -2.43 0.25
N ASP A 264 22.20 -3.37 0.23
CA ASP A 264 22.56 -4.10 -0.99
C ASP A 264 21.37 -4.95 -1.44
N VAL A 265 20.94 -4.77 -2.69
CA VAL A 265 19.73 -5.41 -3.22
C VAL A 265 19.86 -6.91 -3.22
N THR A 266 21.01 -7.42 -3.67
CA THR A 266 21.27 -8.87 -3.78
C THR A 266 21.20 -9.54 -2.41
N GLN A 267 21.96 -9.02 -1.44
CA GLN A 267 21.98 -9.54 -0.07
C GLN A 267 20.61 -9.43 0.60
N ALA A 268 19.88 -8.33 0.42
CA ALA A 268 18.57 -8.13 1.01
C ALA A 268 17.53 -9.12 0.46
N VAL A 269 17.51 -9.33 -0.86
CA VAL A 269 16.64 -10.30 -1.52
C VAL A 269 16.97 -11.70 -1.02
N GLU A 270 18.23 -12.13 -1.10
CA GLU A 270 18.65 -13.48 -0.67
C GLU A 270 18.32 -13.75 0.81
N LYS A 271 18.58 -12.77 1.69
CA LYS A 271 18.22 -12.87 3.11
C LYS A 271 16.71 -12.93 3.34
N SER A 272 15.90 -12.28 2.51
CA SER A 272 14.43 -12.36 2.61
C SER A 272 13.92 -13.75 2.22
N TRP A 273 14.50 -14.34 1.16
CA TRP A 273 14.17 -15.68 0.68
C TRP A 273 14.57 -16.76 1.68
N ALA A 274 15.80 -16.71 2.21
CA ALA A 274 16.28 -17.65 3.22
C ALA A 274 15.37 -17.73 4.46
N ARG A 275 14.69 -16.63 4.83
CA ARG A 275 13.76 -16.59 5.97
C ARG A 275 12.35 -17.09 5.64
N SER A 276 11.95 -17.08 4.37
CA SER A 276 10.53 -17.19 3.98
C SER A 276 10.23 -18.41 3.13
N GLU A 277 11.18 -18.85 2.30
CA GLU A 277 10.97 -19.87 1.28
C GLU A 277 10.47 -21.20 1.86
N ALA A 278 11.12 -21.72 2.89
CA ALA A 278 10.80 -23.03 3.48
C ALA A 278 9.37 -23.11 4.05
N LYS A 279 8.83 -22.01 4.58
CA LYS A 279 7.52 -21.99 5.26
C LYS A 279 6.40 -21.37 4.42
N PHE A 280 6.72 -20.41 3.57
CA PHE A 280 5.74 -19.59 2.86
C PHE A 280 5.91 -19.63 1.34
N GLY A 281 6.97 -20.23 0.81
CA GLY A 281 7.27 -20.31 -0.62
C GLY A 281 7.86 -19.03 -1.23
N SER A 282 7.59 -17.85 -0.67
CA SER A 282 8.22 -16.58 -1.06
C SER A 282 8.17 -15.54 0.05
N PRO A 283 9.04 -14.52 0.03
CA PRO A 283 8.94 -13.36 0.91
C PRO A 283 7.60 -12.63 0.81
N ALA A 284 7.03 -12.48 -0.39
CA ALA A 284 5.73 -11.84 -0.56
C ALA A 284 4.57 -12.66 0.04
N ALA A 285 4.59 -13.98 -0.11
CA ALA A 285 3.61 -14.85 0.55
C ALA A 285 3.72 -14.77 2.08
N HIS A 286 4.94 -14.70 2.61
CA HIS A 286 5.16 -14.46 4.04
C HIS A 286 4.58 -13.10 4.45
N GLU A 287 4.82 -12.03 3.68
CA GLU A 287 4.26 -10.70 3.96
C GLU A 287 2.72 -10.71 4.04
N ARG A 288 2.05 -11.38 3.09
CA ARG A 288 0.58 -11.53 3.08
C ARG A 288 0.03 -12.37 4.24
N SER A 289 0.84 -13.24 4.84
CA SER A 289 0.42 -14.03 6.01
C SER A 289 0.42 -13.25 7.32
N MET A 290 1.01 -12.04 7.33
CA MET A 290 1.17 -11.21 8.52
C MET A 290 0.09 -10.11 8.58
N LYS A 291 -0.19 -9.58 9.77
CA LYS A 291 -0.99 -8.34 9.91
C LYS A 291 -0.36 -7.22 9.08
N SER A 292 -1.16 -6.28 8.59
CA SER A 292 -0.67 -5.09 7.86
C SER A 292 0.60 -4.51 8.48
N MET A 293 1.58 -4.18 7.62
CA MET A 293 2.86 -3.62 8.03
C MET A 293 2.69 -2.36 8.91
N ARG A 294 1.70 -1.51 8.58
CA ARG A 294 1.36 -0.31 9.37
C ARG A 294 0.96 -0.64 10.82
N ARG A 295 0.40 -1.83 11.02
CA ARG A 295 -0.19 -2.30 12.27
C ARG A 295 0.70 -3.28 13.05
N ARG A 296 1.95 -3.50 12.63
CA ARG A 296 2.91 -4.37 13.31
C ARG A 296 4.28 -3.73 13.58
N CYS A 297 4.59 -2.61 12.92
CA CYS A 297 5.80 -1.81 13.15
C CYS A 297 5.59 -0.71 14.19
#